data_AF-A0A9X1MR06-F1
#
_entry.id   AF-A0A9X1MR06-F1
#
_cell.length_a   1.000
_cell.length_b   1.000
_cell.length_c   1.000
_cell.angle_alpha   90.00
_cell.angle_beta   90.00
_cell.angle_gamma   90.00
#
_symmetry.space_group_name_H-M   'P 1'
#
loop_
_entity.id
_entity.type
_entity.pdbx_description
1 polymer ?
#
loop_
_entity_poly.entity_id
_entity_poly.type
_entity_poly.pdbx_seq_one_letter_code
_entity_poly.pdbx_strand_id
1 'polypeptide(L)'
;MTSAGWSIYRVARGGYQPLDESVEALFHAAQNEYLQGQWHQAEATLLRLLSREPRDAEARLMLATLYRHTQRYDAALEAIAKLTKLDAAGRWWAEIQRERRLLADRMADESEPDESEPDPSPSASNQEAENVGRDETAPSTEAA
;
A
#
# COMPACT_ATOMS: atom_id res chain seq x y z
N MET A 1 29.36 14.45 17.24
CA MET A 1 28.03 14.09 16.70
C MET A 1 27.99 12.59 16.56
N THR A 2 27.45 11.87 17.55
CA THR A 2 27.12 10.45 17.42
C THR A 2 25.92 10.15 18.31
N SER A 3 24.86 9.69 17.64
CA SER A 3 23.57 9.15 18.09
C SER A 3 23.31 9.04 19.59
N ALA A 4 22.40 9.88 20.07
CA ALA A 4 21.69 9.65 21.33
C ALA A 4 20.71 8.49 21.15
N GLY A 5 21.11 7.29 21.58
CA GLY A 5 20.21 6.14 21.74
C GLY A 5 19.28 6.40 22.93
N TRP A 6 17.97 6.39 22.69
CA TRP A 6 16.96 6.48 23.75
C TRP A 6 16.88 5.13 24.47
N SER A 7 17.77 4.92 25.43
CA SER A 7 17.68 3.84 26.41
C SER A 7 17.69 4.44 27.80
N ILE A 8 16.49 4.81 28.26
CA ILE A 8 16.06 5.08 29.64
C ILE A 8 14.53 5.13 29.52
N TYR A 9 13.73 4.34 30.25
CA TYR A 9 13.54 4.46 31.69
C TYR A 9 13.19 3.11 32.34
N ARG A 10 13.95 2.78 33.39
CA ARG A 10 13.45 2.00 34.53
C ARG A 10 13.65 2.84 35.78
N VAL A 11 12.59 3.48 36.27
CA VAL A 11 12.48 4.02 37.64
C VAL A 11 11.07 3.73 38.16
N ALA A 12 10.99 3.37 39.44
CA ALA A 12 9.89 2.69 40.08
C ALA A 12 8.92 3.61 40.86
N ARG A 13 7.73 3.04 41.10
CA ARG A 13 6.70 3.27 42.15
C ARG A 13 5.62 4.34 41.92
N GLY A 14 4.38 3.85 41.86
CA GLY A 14 3.26 4.39 42.65
C GLY A 14 2.14 5.06 41.87
N GLY A 15 1.31 4.28 41.19
CA GLY A 15 0.06 4.78 40.61
C GLY A 15 -0.55 3.75 39.67
N TYR A 16 -1.47 2.93 40.19
CA TYR A 16 -2.39 2.05 39.45
C TYR A 16 -1.85 1.48 38.12
N GLN A 17 -0.98 0.46 38.18
CA GLN A 17 -0.89 -0.47 37.06
C GLN A 17 -2.23 -1.22 37.08
N PRO A 18 -3.12 -1.12 36.07
CA PRO A 18 -4.21 -2.07 35.98
C PRO A 18 -3.56 -3.46 35.97
N LEU A 19 -3.83 -4.24 37.02
CA LEU A 19 -3.40 -5.62 37.27
C LEU A 19 -2.66 -6.23 36.07
N ASP A 20 -1.33 -6.24 36.09
CA ASP A 20 -0.44 -6.78 35.05
C ASP A 20 -1.17 -7.29 33.80
N GLU A 21 -1.64 -6.36 32.94
CA GLU A 21 -2.39 -6.77 31.74
C GLU A 21 -1.50 -7.72 30.94
N SER A 22 -1.90 -8.99 30.88
CA SER A 22 -1.14 -10.00 30.18
C SER A 22 -1.03 -9.62 28.70
N VAL A 23 0.01 -10.11 28.04
CA VAL A 23 0.18 -9.96 26.59
C VAL A 23 -1.08 -10.43 25.84
N GLU A 24 -1.68 -11.52 26.33
CA GLU A 24 -2.97 -12.04 25.85
C GLU A 24 -4.12 -11.04 26.03
N ALA A 25 -4.26 -10.44 27.22
CA ALA A 25 -5.31 -9.46 27.49
C ALA A 25 -5.15 -8.21 26.61
N LEU A 26 -3.92 -7.75 26.42
CA LEU A 26 -3.60 -6.66 25.50
C LEU A 26 -3.96 -7.01 24.06
N PHE A 27 -3.67 -8.24 23.63
CA PHE A 27 -3.99 -8.68 22.29
C PHE A 27 -5.50 -8.74 22.05
N HIS A 28 -6.27 -9.28 23.00
CA HIS A 28 -7.73 -9.27 22.93
C HIS A 28 -8.33 -7.86 22.97
N ALA A 29 -7.78 -6.96 23.78
CA ALA A 29 -8.20 -5.56 23.81
C ALA A 29 -7.97 -4.89 22.46
N ALA A 30 -6.78 -5.05 21.87
CA ALA A 30 -6.47 -4.52 20.55
C ALA A 30 -7.42 -5.07 19.47
N GLN A 31 -7.73 -6.37 19.50
CA GLN A 31 -8.70 -6.98 18.58
C GLN A 31 -10.08 -6.35 18.70
N ASN A 32 -10.58 -6.16 19.92
CA ASN A 32 -11.86 -5.51 20.16
C ASN A 32 -11.86 -4.06 19.66
N GLU A 33 -10.81 -3.30 19.96
CA GLU A 33 -10.63 -1.91 19.50
C GLU A 33 -10.60 -1.84 17.97
N TYR A 34 -9.90 -2.77 17.31
CA TYR A 34 -9.85 -2.88 15.86
C TYR A 34 -11.24 -3.16 15.25
N LEU A 35 -11.97 -4.13 15.80
CA LEU A 35 -13.32 -4.48 15.35
C LEU A 35 -14.32 -3.34 15.57
N GLN A 36 -14.09 -2.49 16.58
CA GLN A 36 -14.88 -1.29 16.85
C GLN A 36 -14.45 -0.08 16.01
N GLY A 37 -13.45 -0.21 15.14
CA GLY A 37 -12.93 0.88 14.31
C GLY A 37 -12.12 1.93 15.08
N GLN A 38 -11.68 1.61 16.30
CA GLN A 38 -10.91 2.51 17.17
C GLN A 38 -9.42 2.42 16.85
N TRP A 39 -9.05 2.83 15.64
CA TRP A 39 -7.71 2.61 15.06
C TRP A 39 -6.55 3.11 15.94
N HIS A 40 -6.69 4.31 16.51
CA HIS A 40 -5.66 4.88 17.37
C HIS A 40 -5.49 4.11 18.69
N GLN A 41 -6.57 3.59 19.26
CA GLN A 41 -6.52 2.80 20.49
C GLN A 41 -5.90 1.44 20.20
N ALA A 42 -6.38 0.76 19.17
CA ALA A 42 -5.84 -0.53 18.73
C ALA A 42 -4.33 -0.46 18.47
N GLU A 43 -3.86 0.59 17.79
CA GLU A 43 -2.43 0.82 17.58
C GLU A 43 -1.68 1.02 18.90
N ALA A 44 -2.18 1.89 19.80
CA ALA A 44 -1.53 2.14 21.08
C ALA A 44 -1.44 0.86 21.94
N THR A 45 -2.50 0.05 21.95
CA THR A 45 -2.55 -1.23 22.66
C THR A 45 -1.58 -2.25 22.06
N LEU A 46 -1.50 -2.35 20.73
CA LEU A 46 -0.52 -3.21 20.05
C LEU A 46 0.93 -2.78 20.30
N LEU A 47 1.21 -1.48 20.29
CA LEU A 47 2.54 -0.95 20.61
C LEU A 47 2.91 -1.20 22.07
N ARG A 48 1.94 -1.11 22.99
CA ARG A 48 2.13 -1.46 24.40
C ARG A 48 2.43 -2.95 24.57
N LEU A 49 1.73 -3.81 23.84
CA LEU A 49 2.01 -5.26 23.79
C LEU A 49 3.42 -5.52 23.29
N LEU A 50 3.80 -4.96 22.13
CA LEU A 50 5.12 -5.13 21.52
C LEU A 50 6.26 -4.50 22.34
N SER A 51 5.96 -3.57 23.24
CA SER A 51 6.94 -3.07 24.21
C SER A 51 7.23 -4.07 25.32
N ARG A 52 6.28 -4.96 25.64
CA ARG A 52 6.45 -6.07 26.60
C ARG A 52 7.06 -7.29 25.91
N GLU A 53 6.53 -7.66 24.75
CA GLU A 53 6.99 -8.80 23.94
C GLU A 53 7.37 -8.34 22.52
N PRO A 54 8.59 -7.87 22.30
CA PRO A 54 9.03 -7.36 20.99
C PRO A 54 9.03 -8.41 19.87
N ARG A 55 9.05 -9.69 20.25
CA ARG A 55 9.10 -10.86 19.35
C ARG A 55 7.73 -11.51 19.14
N ASP A 56 6.65 -10.87 19.60
CA ASP A 56 5.29 -11.32 19.32
C ASP A 56 4.97 -11.15 17.82
N ALA A 57 4.90 -12.27 17.12
CA ALA A 57 4.65 -12.29 15.68
C ALA A 57 3.20 -11.93 15.34
N GLU A 58 2.25 -12.33 16.20
CA GLU A 58 0.82 -12.18 15.98
C GLU A 58 0.41 -10.72 16.15
N ALA A 59 0.83 -10.08 17.24
CA ALA A 59 0.63 -8.65 17.46
C ALA A 59 1.26 -7.80 16.34
N ARG A 60 2.42 -8.23 15.83
CA ARG A 60 3.11 -7.51 14.75
C ARG A 60 2.41 -7.65 13.41
N LEU A 61 1.84 -8.81 13.11
CA LEU A 61 1.00 -9.03 11.93
C LEU A 61 -0.29 -8.21 12.00
N MET A 62 -0.93 -8.16 13.18
CA MET A 62 -2.12 -7.35 13.39
C MET A 62 -1.81 -5.85 13.23
N LEU A 63 -0.66 -5.39 13.71
CA LEU A 63 -0.22 -4.01 13.54
C LEU A 63 0.00 -3.64 12.06
N ALA A 64 0.60 -4.55 11.27
CA ALA A 64 0.71 -4.37 9.82
C ALA A 64 -0.65 -4.24 9.14
N THR A 65 -1.60 -5.10 9.52
CA THR A 65 -2.98 -5.09 9.00
C THR A 65 -3.69 -3.76 9.32
N LEU A 66 -3.54 -3.27 10.55
CA LEU A 66 -4.07 -1.98 10.97
C LEU A 66 -3.48 -0.83 10.15
N TYR A 67 -2.16 -0.84 9.93
CA TYR A 67 -1.50 0.17 9.11
C TYR A 67 -1.98 0.15 7.66
N ARG A 68 -2.11 -1.02 7.03
CA ARG A 68 -2.69 -1.12 5.68
C ARG A 68 -4.13 -0.60 5.65
N HIS A 69 -4.94 -0.95 6.65
CA HIS A 69 -6.33 -0.52 6.70
C HIS A 69 -6.47 1.01 6.82
N THR A 70 -5.55 1.63 7.56
CA THR A 70 -5.46 3.10 7.74
C THR A 70 -4.65 3.80 6.66
N GLN A 71 -4.34 3.12 5.54
CA GLN A 71 -3.55 3.62 4.41
C GLN A 71 -2.14 4.12 4.77
N ARG A 72 -1.59 3.66 5.89
CA ARG A 72 -0.21 3.95 6.32
C ARG A 72 0.73 2.86 5.80
N TYR A 73 0.88 2.82 4.48
CA TYR A 73 1.51 1.69 3.80
C TYR A 73 3.00 1.51 4.14
N ASP A 74 3.75 2.59 4.34
CA ASP A 74 5.16 2.51 4.77
C ASP A 74 5.30 1.84 6.15
N ALA A 75 4.43 2.21 7.10
CA ALA A 75 4.43 1.63 8.43
C ALA A 75 4.03 0.14 8.39
N ALA A 76 3.10 -0.23 7.50
CA ALA A 76 2.73 -1.62 7.27
C ALA A 76 3.90 -2.45 6.74
N LEU A 77 4.64 -1.92 5.76
CA LEU A 77 5.85 -2.56 5.24
C LEU A 77 6.91 -2.75 6.32
N GLU A 78 7.15 -1.73 7.15
CA GLU A 78 8.11 -1.82 8.23
C GLU A 78 7.71 -2.90 9.26
N ALA A 79 6.42 -2.97 9.60
CA ALA A 79 5.90 -3.99 10.50
C ALA A 79 6.12 -5.41 9.94
N ILE A 80 5.80 -5.63 8.65
CA ILE A 80 6.03 -6.91 7.96
C ILE A 80 7.53 -7.23 7.86
N ALA A 81 8.38 -6.26 7.55
CA ALA A 81 9.83 -6.45 7.44
C ALA A 81 10.49 -6.82 8.78
N LYS A 82 9.91 -6.36 9.90
CA LYS A 82 10.34 -6.78 11.23
C LYS A 82 9.78 -8.14 11.60
N LEU A 83 8.53 -8.44 11.22
CA LEU A 83 7.89 -9.74 11.44
C LEU A 83 8.65 -10.88 10.76
N THR A 84 9.07 -10.71 9.50
CA THR A 84 9.79 -11.76 8.74
C THR A 84 11.16 -12.11 9.32
N LYS A 85 11.71 -11.28 10.21
CA LYS A 85 12.97 -11.52 10.92
C LYS A 85 12.81 -12.34 12.21
N LEU A 86 11.58 -12.61 12.62
CA LEU A 86 11.30 -13.39 13.83
C LEU A 86 11.33 -14.88 13.54
N ASP A 87 11.82 -15.67 14.49
CA ASP A 87 11.84 -17.13 14.38
C ASP A 87 10.42 -17.71 14.23
N ALA A 88 9.43 -17.04 14.85
CA ALA A 88 8.02 -17.41 14.76
C ALA A 88 7.35 -17.05 13.41
N ALA A 89 8.04 -16.36 12.49
CA ALA A 89 7.47 -15.92 11.21
C ALA A 89 6.99 -17.08 10.34
N GLY A 90 7.64 -18.25 10.43
CA GLY A 90 7.30 -19.41 9.61
C GLY A 90 5.85 -19.87 9.79
N ARG A 91 5.30 -19.76 11.01
CA ARG A 91 3.89 -20.08 11.30
C ARG A 91 2.92 -19.17 10.55
N TRP A 92 3.33 -17.93 10.29
CA TRP A 92 2.50 -16.86 9.71
C TRP A 92 2.84 -16.58 8.24
N TRP A 93 3.52 -17.51 7.57
CA TRP A 93 4.03 -17.28 6.21
C TRP A 93 2.91 -16.94 5.22
N ALA A 94 1.77 -17.65 5.28
CA ALA A 94 0.66 -17.42 4.35
C ALA A 94 0.07 -16.01 4.53
N GLU A 95 -0.06 -15.56 5.77
CA GLU A 95 -0.59 -14.25 6.14
C GLU A 95 0.39 -13.14 5.75
N ILE A 96 1.69 -13.33 6.01
CA ILE A 96 2.74 -12.41 5.57
C ILE A 96 2.69 -12.22 4.06
N GLN A 97 2.61 -13.31 3.29
CA GLN A 97 2.61 -13.23 1.83
C GLN A 97 1.33 -12.60 1.28
N ARG A 98 0.18 -12.90 1.90
CA ARG A 98 -1.08 -12.21 1.59
C ARG A 98 -0.94 -10.70 1.82
N GLU A 99 -0.43 -10.30 2.99
CA GLU A 99 -0.34 -8.90 3.36
C GLU A 99 0.62 -8.13 2.45
N ARG A 100 1.76 -8.74 2.09
CA ARG A 100 2.69 -8.16 1.10
C ARG A 100 2.06 -7.95 -0.27
N ARG A 101 1.25 -8.89 -0.75
CA ARG A 101 0.51 -8.73 -2.01
C ARG A 101 -0.45 -7.55 -1.92
N LEU A 102 -1.27 -7.51 -0.86
CA LEU A 102 -2.23 -6.41 -0.65
C LEU A 102 -1.54 -5.04 -0.57
N LEU A 103 -0.36 -4.95 0.05
CA LEU A 103 0.41 -3.72 0.09
C LEU A 103 0.97 -3.33 -1.29
N ALA A 104 1.48 -4.30 -2.05
CA ALA A 104 1.98 -4.05 -3.40
C ALA A 104 0.86 -3.55 -4.33
N ASP A 105 -0.31 -4.18 -4.28
CA ASP A 105 -1.48 -3.79 -5.09
C ASP A 105 -1.91 -2.35 -4.76
N ARG A 106 -2.01 -1.99 -3.47
CA ARG A 106 -2.42 -0.64 -3.06
C ARG A 106 -1.41 0.45 -3.41
N MET A 107 -0.12 0.15 -3.36
CA MET A 107 0.91 1.11 -3.78
C MET A 107 0.94 1.29 -5.29
N ALA A 108 0.67 0.22 -6.06
CA ALA A 108 0.56 0.29 -7.50
C ALA A 108 -0.59 1.22 -7.91
N ASP A 109 -1.77 1.06 -7.29
CA ASP A 109 -2.94 1.92 -7.53
C ASP A 109 -2.66 3.41 -7.26
N GLU A 110 -1.84 3.74 -6.25
CA GLU A 110 -1.46 5.15 -5.96
C GLU A 110 -0.43 5.72 -6.94
N SER A 111 0.28 4.85 -7.68
CA SER A 111 1.37 5.22 -8.58
C SER A 111 0.98 5.32 -10.06
N GLU A 112 -0.26 4.94 -10.42
CA GLU A 112 -0.77 5.14 -11.78
C GLU A 112 -0.81 6.64 -12.11
N PRO A 113 -0.03 7.12 -13.09
CA PRO A 113 -0.13 8.50 -13.55
C PRO A 113 -1.51 8.71 -14.18
N ASP A 114 -2.10 9.87 -13.92
CA ASP A 114 -3.34 10.34 -14.51
C ASP A 114 -3.23 10.39 -16.05
N GLU A 115 -3.50 9.28 -16.72
CA GLU A 115 -3.77 9.25 -18.17
C GLU A 115 -5.19 9.76 -18.41
N SER A 116 -5.42 11.04 -18.17
CA SER A 116 -6.58 11.75 -18.71
C SER A 116 -6.13 12.76 -19.75
N GLU A 117 -6.33 12.40 -21.02
CA GLU A 117 -7.03 13.17 -22.07
C GLU A 117 -6.92 12.40 -23.42
N PRO A 118 -7.86 12.59 -24.36
CA PRO A 118 -8.78 11.56 -24.78
C PRO A 118 -8.60 11.14 -26.24
N ASP A 119 -9.27 10.05 -26.59
CA ASP A 119 -9.43 9.46 -27.92
C ASP A 119 -9.83 10.52 -28.99
N PRO A 120 -9.01 10.81 -30.02
CA PRO A 120 -9.49 11.55 -31.18
C PRO A 120 -10.35 10.60 -32.03
N SER A 121 -11.61 10.45 -31.65
CA SER A 121 -12.59 9.75 -32.46
C SER A 121 -12.71 10.43 -33.85
N PRO A 122 -12.73 9.67 -34.95
CA PRO A 122 -12.60 10.21 -36.30
C PRO A 122 -13.96 10.72 -36.79
N SER A 123 -14.10 12.03 -37.00
CA SER A 123 -15.15 12.57 -37.87
C SER A 123 -14.84 13.97 -38.37
N ALA A 124 -14.28 14.02 -39.57
CA ALA A 124 -14.77 14.94 -40.60
C ALA A 124 -14.47 14.32 -41.97
N SER A 125 -15.53 13.86 -42.64
CA SER A 125 -15.57 13.69 -44.08
C SER A 125 -15.05 14.94 -44.78
N ASN A 126 -14.22 14.73 -45.80
CA ASN A 126 -14.34 15.46 -47.06
C ASN A 126 -13.85 14.55 -48.19
N GLN A 127 -14.83 13.96 -48.88
CA GLN A 127 -14.70 13.70 -50.31
C GLN A 127 -14.66 15.06 -51.04
N GLU A 128 -14.27 15.03 -52.32
CA GLU A 128 -14.04 16.17 -53.24
C GLU A 128 -12.55 16.61 -53.23
N ALA A 129 -11.76 16.51 -54.30
CA ALA A 129 -12.12 16.55 -55.70
C ALA A 129 -11.13 15.77 -56.58
N GLU A 130 -11.71 15.13 -57.60
CA GLU A 130 -11.10 14.84 -58.89
C GLU A 130 -10.13 15.95 -59.33
N ASN A 131 -8.89 15.59 -59.65
CA ASN A 131 -8.10 16.36 -60.60
C ASN A 131 -7.55 15.44 -61.69
N VAL A 132 -8.42 15.26 -62.69
CA VAL A 132 -8.16 15.17 -64.12
C VAL A 132 -6.69 15.38 -64.52
N GLY A 133 -5.95 14.28 -64.67
CA GLY A 133 -4.72 14.22 -65.44
C GLY A 133 -5.02 13.80 -66.88
N ARG A 134 -5.81 14.60 -67.61
CA ARG A 134 -6.04 14.44 -69.05
C ARG A 134 -5.10 15.40 -69.76
N ASP A 135 -3.94 14.89 -70.13
CA ASP A 135 -3.04 15.58 -71.06
C ASP A 135 -3.63 15.41 -72.48
N GLU A 136 -4.56 16.30 -72.80
CA GLU A 136 -4.93 16.66 -74.17
C GLU A 136 -3.86 17.66 -74.64
N THR A 137 -3.03 17.42 -75.66
CA THR A 137 -3.32 17.60 -77.09
C THR A 137 -1.95 17.84 -77.73
N ALA A 138 -1.56 17.22 -78.86
CA ALA A 138 -1.86 17.65 -80.23
C ALA A 138 -0.80 17.02 -81.17
N PRO A 139 -0.89 17.16 -82.50
CA PRO A 139 -2.05 16.95 -83.37
C PRO A 139 -1.74 16.03 -84.56
N SER A 140 -2.80 15.71 -85.31
CA SER A 140 -2.90 15.34 -86.73
C SER A 140 -1.66 15.65 -87.60
N THR A 141 -1.34 14.87 -88.64
CA THR A 141 -1.93 14.93 -90.01
C THR A 141 -1.18 13.83 -90.82
N GLU A 142 -1.83 12.76 -91.31
CA GLU A 142 -2.40 12.56 -92.66
C GLU A 142 -1.41 12.12 -93.77
N ALA A 143 -1.90 11.20 -94.62
CA ALA A 143 -1.45 10.84 -95.98
C ALA A 143 -0.17 9.99 -96.10
N ALA A 144 -0.07 8.94 -96.92
CA ALA A 144 -0.89 8.37 -98.00
C ALA A 144 -0.52 6.89 -98.19
#